data_AF-W4K9Y1-F1
#
_entry.id   AF-W4K9Y1-F1
#
_cell.length_a   1.000
_cell.length_b   1.000
_cell.length_c   1.000
_cell.angle_alpha   90.00
_cell.angle_beta   90.00
_cell.angle_gamma   90.00
#
_symmetry.space_group_name_H-M   'P 1'
#
loop_
_entity.id
_entity.type
_entity.pdbx_description
1 polymer ?
#
loop_
_entity_poly.entity_id
_entity_poly.type
_entity_poly.pdbx_seq_one_letter_code
_entity_poly.pdbx_strand_id
1 'polypeptide(L)'
;MIKLTFVAVALTAVGVNAICPGFNYGIADLGNQNYRFYDDSCKAVETYIATGVNVCTSGKFTCSSSPVTITGAKILNNWYACRSDSQSGSCNGEKISVCCRNDGN
;
A
#
# COMPACT_ATOMS: atom_id res chain seq x y z
N MET A 1 50.32 8.58 23.99
CA MET A 1 49.47 7.41 23.68
C MET A 1 48.06 7.92 23.38
N ILE A 2 47.67 8.02 22.11
CA ILE A 2 46.35 8.56 21.71
C ILE A 2 45.42 7.37 21.50
N LYS A 3 44.39 7.22 22.35
CA LYS A 3 43.34 6.22 22.19
C LYS A 3 42.32 6.76 21.18
N LEU A 4 42.30 6.22 19.96
CA LEU A 4 41.18 6.44 19.03
C LEU A 4 39.99 5.58 19.46
N THR A 5 38.93 6.24 19.90
CA THR A 5 37.64 5.58 20.15
C THR A 5 36.86 5.55 18.84
N PHE A 6 36.73 4.37 18.24
CA PHE A 6 35.86 4.16 17.08
C PHE A 6 34.40 4.09 17.56
N VAL A 7 33.60 5.11 17.21
CA VAL A 7 32.15 5.08 17.39
C VAL A 7 31.56 4.34 16.20
N ALA A 8 31.16 3.08 16.39
CA ALA A 8 30.41 2.32 15.41
C ALA A 8 28.96 2.82 15.37
N VAL A 9 28.61 3.56 14.32
CA VAL A 9 27.21 3.90 14.03
C VAL A 9 26.55 2.65 13.44
N ALA A 10 25.74 1.96 14.24
CA ALA A 10 24.91 0.88 13.75
C ALA A 10 23.76 1.47 12.94
N LEU A 11 23.84 1.42 11.61
CA LEU A 11 22.68 1.67 10.76
C LEU A 11 21.73 0.48 10.91
N THR A 12 20.64 0.66 11.66
CA THR A 12 19.54 -0.31 11.62
C THR A 12 18.90 -0.22 10.24
N ALA A 13 19.22 -1.17 9.36
CA ALA A 13 18.47 -1.41 8.15
C ALA A 13 17.03 -1.71 8.57
N VAL A 14 16.15 -0.72 8.44
CA VAL A 14 14.71 -0.97 8.45
C VAL A 14 14.45 -1.89 7.27
N GLY A 15 14.24 -3.19 7.54
CA GLY A 15 13.84 -4.11 6.51
C GLY A 15 12.62 -3.52 5.82
N VAL A 16 12.73 -3.25 4.53
CA VAL A 16 11.57 -2.96 3.69
C VAL A 16 10.73 -4.22 3.77
N ASN A 17 9.80 -4.27 4.72
CA ASN A 17 8.75 -5.26 4.69
C ASN A 17 8.02 -4.96 3.38
N ALA A 18 8.14 -5.87 2.41
CA ALA A 18 7.36 -5.80 1.20
C ALA A 18 5.91 -5.57 1.63
N ILE A 19 5.30 -4.48 1.15
CA ILE A 19 3.89 -4.13 1.40
C ILE A 19 3.00 -5.36 1.25
N CYS A 20 3.27 -6.14 0.21
CA CYS A 20 2.54 -7.30 -0.25
C CYS A 20 3.52 -8.12 -1.11
N PRO A 21 4.07 -9.25 -0.63
CA PRO A 21 5.02 -10.05 -1.40
C PRO A 21 4.47 -10.44 -2.78
N GLY A 22 5.16 -10.03 -3.85
CA GLY A 22 4.76 -10.35 -5.23
C GLY A 22 3.69 -9.44 -5.84
N PHE A 23 3.41 -8.28 -5.25
CA PHE A 23 2.51 -7.25 -5.77
C PHE A 23 3.26 -5.94 -6.06
N ASN A 24 2.66 -5.07 -6.87
CA ASN A 24 3.25 -3.80 -7.26
C ASN A 24 2.88 -2.66 -6.31
N TYR A 25 1.66 -2.72 -5.75
CA TYR A 25 1.12 -1.66 -4.92
C TYR A 25 0.36 -2.20 -3.71
N GLY A 26 0.32 -1.39 -2.66
CA GLY A 26 -0.47 -1.62 -1.46
C GLY A 26 -1.37 -0.41 -1.20
N ILE A 27 -2.58 -0.67 -0.74
CA ILE A 27 -3.55 0.37 -0.38
C ILE A 27 -3.74 0.30 1.13
N ALA A 28 -3.52 1.42 1.82
CA ALA A 28 -3.92 1.63 3.19
C ALA A 28 -5.27 2.35 3.22
N ASP A 29 -6.22 1.83 4.01
CA ASP A 29 -7.45 2.53 4.35
C ASP A 29 -7.21 3.30 5.66
N LEU A 30 -7.21 4.63 5.56
CA LEU A 30 -6.97 5.53 6.68
C LEU A 30 -8.26 5.92 7.42
N GLY A 31 -9.38 5.28 7.06
CA GLY A 31 -10.71 5.62 7.54
C GLY A 31 -11.30 6.83 6.81
N ASN A 32 -12.59 7.10 7.05
CA ASN A 32 -13.31 8.24 6.46
C ASN A 32 -13.23 8.32 4.92
N GLN A 33 -13.12 7.17 4.25
CA GLN A 33 -12.97 7.07 2.80
C GLN A 33 -11.69 7.76 2.29
N ASN A 34 -10.62 7.72 3.08
CA ASN A 34 -9.29 8.20 2.71
C ASN A 34 -8.36 7.01 2.49
N TYR A 35 -7.85 6.88 1.26
CA TYR A 35 -7.02 5.77 0.83
C TYR A 35 -5.65 6.28 0.40
N ARG A 36 -4.59 5.63 0.90
CA ARG A 36 -3.21 5.91 0.48
C ARG A 36 -2.64 4.73 -0.27
N PHE A 37 -2.02 5.02 -1.40
CA PHE A 37 -1.41 4.02 -2.28
C PHE A 37 0.10 4.09 -2.11
N TYR A 38 0.70 2.93 -1.87
CA TYR A 38 2.13 2.73 -1.72
C TYR A 38 2.65 1.84 -2.83
N ASP A 39 3.85 2.10 -3.32
CA ASP A 39 4.61 1.12 -4.09
C ASP A 39 5.27 0.07 -3.20
N ASP A 40 5.96 -0.89 -3.83
CA ASP A 40 6.70 -1.97 -3.17
C ASP A 40 7.83 -1.51 -2.24
N SER A 41 8.23 -0.25 -2.35
CA SER A 41 9.28 0.41 -1.58
C SER A 41 8.72 1.30 -0.46
N CYS A 42 7.42 1.19 -0.15
CA CYS A 42 6.71 2.01 0.84
C CYS A 42 6.69 3.51 0.54
N LYS A 43 6.92 3.91 -0.71
CA LYS A 43 6.75 5.30 -1.12
C LYS A 43 5.28 5.54 -1.48
N ALA A 44 4.69 6.58 -0.92
CA ALA A 44 3.34 6.99 -1.28
C ALA A 44 3.33 7.49 -2.73
N VAL A 45 2.54 6.85 -3.58
CA VAL A 45 2.40 7.21 -5.00
C VAL A 45 1.13 8.00 -5.28
N GLU A 46 0.10 7.84 -4.45
CA GLU A 46 -1.18 8.51 -4.62
C GLU A 46 -1.96 8.57 -3.30
N THR A 47 -2.84 9.55 -3.15
CA THR A 47 -3.88 9.60 -2.10
C THR A 47 -5.22 9.89 -2.75
N TYR A 48 -6.26 9.16 -2.34
CA TYR A 48 -7.62 9.31 -2.83
C TYR A 48 -8.59 9.50 -1.68
N ILE A 49 -9.32 10.61 -1.69
CA ILE A 49 -10.31 10.96 -0.68
C ILE A 49 -11.68 10.94 -1.36
N ALA A 50 -12.53 10.01 -0.97
CA ALA A 50 -13.83 9.76 -1.59
C ALA A 50 -15.02 10.20 -0.73
N THR A 51 -14.79 11.04 0.28
CA THR A 51 -15.78 11.38 1.32
C THR A 51 -17.16 11.70 0.74
N GLY A 52 -18.16 10.90 1.12
CA GLY A 52 -19.55 11.05 0.70
C GLY A 52 -19.88 10.37 -0.63
N VAL A 53 -18.95 9.60 -1.20
CA VAL A 53 -19.10 8.89 -2.47
C VAL A 53 -18.95 7.39 -2.25
N ASN A 54 -19.79 6.59 -2.93
CA ASN A 54 -19.56 5.15 -2.97
C ASN A 54 -18.29 4.85 -3.80
N VAL A 55 -17.25 4.40 -3.11
CA VAL A 55 -15.95 4.07 -3.70
C VAL A 55 -16.04 3.06 -4.84
N CYS A 56 -17.01 2.15 -4.80
CA CYS A 56 -17.23 1.11 -5.81
C CYS A 56 -17.85 1.62 -7.11
N THR A 57 -18.42 2.83 -7.10
CA THR A 57 -18.99 3.49 -8.28
C THR A 57 -18.23 4.77 -8.67
N SER A 58 -17.12 5.06 -7.98
CA SER A 58 -16.34 6.28 -8.19
C SER A 58 -15.47 6.27 -9.46
N GLY A 59 -15.32 5.11 -10.10
CA GLY A 59 -14.35 4.90 -11.18
C GLY A 59 -12.89 4.75 -10.71
N LYS A 60 -12.63 4.84 -9.40
CA LYS A 60 -11.30 4.62 -8.80
C LYS A 60 -11.07 3.15 -8.41
N PHE A 61 -12.13 2.48 -7.94
CA PHE A 61 -12.07 1.09 -7.48
C PHE A 61 -13.08 0.23 -8.21
N THR A 62 -12.77 -1.06 -8.32
CA THR A 62 -13.76 -2.12 -8.54
C THR A 62 -13.95 -2.88 -7.24
N CYS A 63 -15.18 -3.33 -6.99
CA CYS A 63 -15.51 -4.06 -5.77
C CYS A 63 -16.19 -5.39 -6.05
N SER A 64 -16.09 -6.33 -5.12
CA SER A 64 -16.92 -7.53 -5.08
C SER A 64 -18.37 -7.22 -4.66
N SER A 65 -19.27 -8.15 -4.97
CA SER A 65 -20.57 -8.25 -4.28
C SER A 65 -20.38 -8.53 -2.79
N SER A 66 -21.45 -8.36 -2.00
CA SER A 66 -21.42 -8.56 -0.55
C SER A 66 -20.75 -9.90 -0.13
N PRO A 67 -19.77 -9.90 0.78
CA PRO A 67 -19.20 -8.74 1.48
C PRO A 67 -18.38 -7.86 0.54
N VAL A 68 -18.65 -6.55 0.57
CA VAL A 68 -18.01 -5.59 -0.35
C VAL A 68 -16.53 -5.47 0.00
N THR A 69 -15.67 -5.81 -0.95
CA THR A 69 -14.22 -5.68 -0.84
C THR A 69 -13.67 -5.06 -2.13
N ILE A 70 -12.56 -4.34 -2.04
CA ILE A 70 -11.88 -3.78 -3.22
C ILE A 70 -11.19 -4.94 -3.96
N THR A 71 -11.61 -5.17 -5.21
CA THR A 71 -11.07 -6.21 -6.10
C THR A 71 -10.17 -5.65 -7.20
N GLY A 72 -10.11 -4.34 -7.32
CA GLY A 72 -9.27 -3.65 -8.29
C GLY A 72 -9.21 -2.16 -8.03
N ALA A 73 -8.15 -1.51 -8.51
CA ALA A 73 -7.92 -0.09 -8.33
C ALA A 73 -7.23 0.50 -9.55
N LYS A 74 -7.61 1.74 -9.89
CA LYS A 74 -6.94 2.53 -10.92
C LYS A 74 -5.82 3.34 -10.27
N ILE A 75 -4.56 2.92 -10.39
CA ILE A 75 -3.40 3.54 -9.74
C ILE A 75 -2.54 4.20 -10.82
N LEU A 76 -2.21 5.48 -10.69
CA LEU A 76 -1.46 6.24 -11.70
C LEU A 76 -2.03 6.06 -13.13
N ASN A 77 -3.36 6.08 -13.23
CA ASN A 77 -4.15 5.90 -14.45
C ASN A 77 -4.16 4.48 -15.07
N ASN A 78 -3.52 3.48 -14.46
CA ASN A 78 -3.55 2.08 -14.90
C ASN A 78 -4.40 1.22 -13.97
N TRP A 79 -5.10 0.21 -14.50
CA TRP A 79 -5.91 -0.70 -13.70
C TRP A 79 -5.07 -1.87 -13.17
N TYR A 80 -5.26 -2.18 -11.90
CA TYR A 80 -4.61 -3.30 -11.22
C TYR A 80 -5.67 -4.18 -10.56
N ALA A 81 -5.46 -5.48 -10.64
CA ALA A 81 -6.24 -6.45 -9.87
C ALA A 81 -5.78 -6.38 -8.41
N CYS A 82 -6.73 -6.38 -7.49
CA CYS A 82 -6.46 -6.19 -6.07
C CYS A 82 -7.12 -7.29 -5.23
N ARG A 83 -6.45 -7.68 -4.15
CA ARG A 83 -6.99 -8.64 -3.16
C ARG A 83 -6.39 -8.38 -1.79
N SER A 84 -7.07 -8.81 -0.73
CA SER A 84 -6.44 -8.90 0.58
C SER A 84 -5.35 -9.97 0.57
N ASP A 85 -4.31 -9.74 1.36
CA ASP A 85 -3.19 -10.69 1.50
C ASP A 85 -2.82 -10.81 2.99
N SER A 86 -2.65 -12.04 3.47
CA SER A 86 -2.33 -12.27 4.89
C SER A 86 -0.89 -11.90 5.24
N GLN A 87 -0.03 -11.76 4.24
CA GLN A 87 1.35 -11.29 4.36
C GLN A 87 1.46 -9.78 4.10
N SER A 88 0.33 -9.06 4.03
CA SER A 88 0.34 -7.61 3.90
C SER A 88 1.06 -6.96 5.10
N GLY A 89 2.02 -6.10 4.82
CA GLY A 89 2.74 -5.32 5.81
C GLY A 89 2.09 -3.97 6.11
N SER A 90 2.94 -3.01 6.47
CA SER A 90 2.57 -1.62 6.76
C SER A 90 3.62 -0.67 6.19
N CYS A 91 3.21 0.51 5.76
CA CYS A 91 4.12 1.58 5.35
C CYS A 91 3.90 2.82 6.20
N ASN A 92 4.98 3.41 6.73
CA ASN A 92 4.92 4.63 7.54
C ASN A 92 3.92 4.55 8.72
N GLY A 93 3.74 3.36 9.30
CA GLY A 93 2.76 3.11 10.37
C GLY A 93 1.32 2.86 9.89
N GLU A 94 1.04 2.97 8.59
CA GLU A 94 -0.26 2.70 7.98
C GLU A 94 -0.33 1.24 7.52
N LYS A 95 -1.31 0.49 8.02
CA LYS A 95 -1.50 -0.92 7.65
C LYS A 95 -2.00 -1.04 6.22
N ILE A 96 -1.37 -1.88 5.41
CA ILE A 96 -1.89 -2.23 4.10
C ILE A 96 -3.10 -3.16 4.27
N SER A 97 -4.22 -2.80 3.65
CA SER A 97 -5.47 -3.56 3.67
C SER A 97 -5.68 -4.34 2.38
N VAL A 98 -5.17 -3.83 1.26
CA VAL A 98 -5.37 -4.41 -0.07
C VAL A 98 -4.07 -4.36 -0.88
N CYS A 99 -3.76 -5.44 -1.57
CA CYS A 99 -2.57 -5.63 -2.39
C CYS A 99 -2.95 -5.68 -3.87
N CYS A 100 -2.26 -4.92 -4.71
CA CYS A 100 -2.60 -4.74 -6.12
C CYS A 100 -1.44 -5.07 -7.06
N ARG A 101 -1.74 -5.86 -8.09
CA ARG A 101 -0.78 -6.39 -9.05
C ARG A 101 -1.29 -6.20 -10.47
N ASN A 102 -0.37 -5.95 -11.40
CA ASN A 102 -0.72 -5.99 -12.81
C ASN A 102 -0.79 -7.46 -13.23
N ASP A 103 -1.98 -8.07 -13.15
CA ASP A 103 -2.22 -9.45 -13.59
C ASP A 103 -2.35 -9.57 -15.13
N GLY A 104 -2.06 -8.49 -15.89
CA GLY A 104 -1.89 -8.54 -17.34
C GLY A 104 -3.19 -8.49 -18.15
N ASN A 105 -4.09 -7.56 -17.83
CA ASN A 105 -5.26 -7.30 -18.68
C ASN A 105 -4.95 -6.31 -19.81
#